data_AF-F7V3A6-F1
#
_entry.id   AF-F7V3A6-F1
#
_cell.length_a   1.000
_cell.length_b   1.000
_cell.length_c   1.000
_cell.angle_alpha   90.00
_cell.angle_beta   90.00
_cell.angle_gamma   90.00
#
_symmetry.space_group_name_H-M   'P 1'
#
loop_
_entity.id
_entity.type
_entity.pdbx_description
1 polymer ?
#
loop_
_entity_poly.entity_id
_entity_poly.type
_entity_poly.pdbx_seq_one_letter_code
_entity_poly.pdbx_strand_id
1 'polypeptide(L)'
;MALIRWLLKPEKRIRINELMKNLGYTTMTESRVAKQLGATDCFVIEKDGTANVLAAKYTAKETFLRLKEYMMSPVETAGYIDLPTDLDVTIAGTEALSERTMVNPGRIHTYAVYGMKRKALRSELVDPARQAYVEIWKYDPKKLLQNDGYADPVSIALSLENTKDERIEAAVDEMLEQIWR
;
A
#
# COMPACT_ATOMS: atom_id res chain seq x y z
N MET A 1 1.58 6.72 -2.06
CA MET A 1 0.11 6.85 -1.98
C MET A 1 -0.57 7.23 -3.29
N ALA A 2 -0.27 8.37 -3.95
CA ALA A 2 -0.96 8.77 -5.18
C ALA A 2 -0.91 7.71 -6.31
N LEU A 3 0.29 7.20 -6.61
CA LEU A 3 0.48 6.12 -7.58
C LEU A 3 -0.28 4.85 -7.17
N ILE A 4 -0.21 4.47 -5.90
CA ILE A 4 -0.92 3.31 -5.35
C ILE A 4 -2.43 3.47 -5.57
N ARG A 5 -2.99 4.64 -5.23
CA ARG A 5 -4.40 4.95 -5.45
C ARG A 5 -4.81 4.84 -6.93
N TRP A 6 -3.94 5.25 -7.85
CA TRP A 6 -4.17 5.10 -9.28
C TRP A 6 -4.09 3.63 -9.71
N LEU A 7 -3.11 2.87 -9.22
CA LEU A 7 -2.97 1.43 -9.54
C LEU A 7 -4.16 0.59 -9.08
N LEU A 8 -4.83 0.99 -7.99
CA LEU A 8 -6.03 0.32 -7.48
C LEU A 8 -7.29 0.65 -8.27
N LYS A 9 -7.38 1.83 -8.88
CA LYS A 9 -8.49 2.23 -9.76
C LYS A 9 -7.90 3.00 -10.94
N PRO A 10 -7.35 2.29 -11.93
CA PRO A 10 -6.65 2.91 -13.03
C PRO A 10 -7.63 3.63 -13.95
N GLU A 11 -7.29 4.87 -14.26
CA GLU A 11 -8.03 5.69 -15.19
C GLU A 11 -7.06 6.22 -16.25
N LYS A 12 -7.46 6.11 -17.53
CA LYS A 12 -6.61 6.55 -18.65
C LYS A 12 -6.23 8.03 -18.54
N ARG A 13 -7.17 8.85 -18.06
CA ARG A 13 -6.97 10.27 -17.77
C ARG A 13 -7.71 10.60 -16.48
N ILE A 14 -7.01 11.20 -15.51
CA ILE A 14 -7.59 11.63 -14.24
C ILE A 14 -6.99 12.96 -13.82
N ARG A 15 -7.79 13.86 -13.24
CA ARG A 15 -7.23 15.08 -12.66
C ARG A 15 -6.47 14.76 -11.38
N ILE A 16 -5.31 15.37 -11.17
CA ILE A 16 -4.47 15.03 -10.02
C ILE A 16 -5.16 15.40 -8.69
N ASN A 17 -5.95 16.48 -8.66
CA ASN A 17 -6.74 16.82 -7.49
C ASN A 17 -7.81 15.75 -7.15
N GLU A 18 -8.41 15.11 -8.16
CA GLU A 18 -9.36 14.01 -8.03
C GLU A 18 -8.66 12.72 -7.59
N LEU A 19 -7.49 12.40 -8.15
CA LEU A 19 -6.65 11.28 -7.72
C LEU A 19 -6.24 11.40 -6.25
N MET A 20 -5.98 12.62 -5.80
CA MET A 20 -5.53 12.95 -4.45
C MET A 20 -6.70 13.17 -3.48
N LYS A 21 -7.93 13.20 -3.98
CA LYS A 21 -9.12 13.38 -3.17
C LYS A 21 -9.19 12.26 -2.13
N ASN A 22 -9.57 12.61 -0.90
CA ASN A 22 -9.64 11.71 0.26
C ASN A 22 -8.30 11.19 0.80
N LEU A 23 -7.16 11.50 0.17
CA LEU A 23 -5.84 11.22 0.75
C LEU A 23 -5.39 12.28 1.78
N GLY A 24 -6.14 13.39 1.89
CA GLY A 24 -5.89 14.46 2.87
C GLY A 24 -4.66 15.32 2.57
N TYR A 25 -4.32 15.48 1.29
CA TYR A 25 -3.15 16.25 0.84
C TYR A 25 -3.52 17.67 0.38
N THR A 26 -2.54 18.57 0.46
CA THR A 26 -2.67 19.99 0.07
C THR A 26 -2.40 20.22 -1.43
N THR A 27 -2.75 21.41 -1.94
CA THR A 27 -2.44 21.85 -3.32
C THR A 27 -0.94 21.86 -3.63
N MET A 28 -0.06 22.18 -2.67
CA MET A 28 1.40 22.05 -2.85
C MET A 28 1.82 20.60 -3.12
N THR A 29 1.12 19.63 -2.52
CA THR A 29 1.39 18.20 -2.74
C THR A 29 0.96 17.79 -4.16
N GLU A 30 -0.11 18.38 -4.69
CA GLU A 30 -0.56 18.14 -6.07
C GLU A 30 0.55 18.46 -7.09
N SER A 31 1.19 19.63 -6.96
CA SER A 31 2.29 20.02 -7.87
C SER A 31 3.49 19.09 -7.78
N ARG A 32 3.80 18.61 -6.56
CA ARG A 32 4.87 17.62 -6.36
C ARG A 32 4.53 16.27 -7.00
N VAL A 33 3.29 15.81 -6.84
CA VAL A 33 2.81 14.56 -7.46
C VAL A 33 2.83 14.68 -8.99
N ALA A 34 2.36 15.80 -9.54
CA ALA A 34 2.44 16.07 -10.98
C ALA A 34 3.87 15.99 -11.49
N LYS A 35 4.81 16.65 -10.80
CA LYS A 35 6.24 16.62 -11.17
C LYS A 35 6.84 15.22 -11.05
N GLN A 36 6.54 14.49 -9.98
CA GLN A 36 7.09 13.14 -9.75
C GLN A 36 6.53 12.13 -10.75
N LEU A 37 5.22 12.09 -10.96
CA LEU A 37 4.59 11.15 -11.90
C LEU A 37 4.93 11.52 -13.36
N GLY A 38 4.97 12.81 -13.70
CA GLY A 38 5.35 13.29 -15.03
C GLY A 38 6.84 13.13 -15.35
N ALA A 39 7.69 12.96 -14.35
CA ALA A 39 9.10 12.61 -14.55
C ALA A 39 9.30 11.12 -14.88
N THR A 40 8.26 10.30 -14.70
CA THR A 40 8.29 8.90 -15.14
C THR A 40 7.93 8.80 -16.62
N ASP A 41 8.37 7.75 -17.31
CA ASP A 41 7.89 7.48 -18.68
C ASP A 41 6.45 6.95 -18.72
N CYS A 42 5.84 6.62 -17.58
CA CYS A 42 4.52 5.99 -17.55
C CYS A 42 3.34 6.95 -17.73
N PHE A 43 3.57 8.25 -17.49
CA PHE A 43 2.52 9.25 -17.51
C PHE A 43 2.91 10.48 -18.32
N VAL A 44 1.91 11.14 -18.90
CA VAL A 44 2.00 12.48 -19.47
C VAL A 44 1.17 13.42 -18.60
N ILE A 45 1.73 14.58 -18.28
CA ILE A 45 1.00 15.64 -17.57
C ILE A 45 0.45 16.61 -18.59
N GLU A 46 -0.86 16.64 -18.73
CA GLU A 46 -1.58 17.56 -19.59
C GLU A 46 -2.20 18.70 -18.76
N LYS A 47 -2.49 19.82 -19.41
CA LYS A 47 -3.23 20.93 -18.82
C LYS A 47 -4.67 20.92 -19.32
N ASP A 48 -5.60 20.96 -18.38
CA ASP A 48 -7.02 21.23 -18.63
C ASP A 48 -7.41 22.48 -17.83
N GLY A 49 -7.33 23.64 -18.49
CA GLY A 49 -7.41 24.93 -17.82
C GLY A 49 -6.30 25.10 -16.78
N THR A 50 -6.66 25.28 -15.51
CA THR A 50 -5.73 25.38 -14.38
C THR A 50 -5.35 24.02 -13.78
N ALA A 51 -6.10 22.96 -14.10
CA ALA A 51 -5.90 21.63 -13.52
C ALA A 51 -4.81 20.85 -14.26
N ASN A 52 -4.07 20.03 -13.51
CA ASN A 52 -3.15 19.05 -14.06
C ASN A 52 -3.91 17.73 -14.28
N VAL A 53 -3.85 17.20 -15.49
CA VAL A 53 -4.42 15.90 -15.86
C VAL A 53 -3.28 14.91 -16.02
N LEU A 54 -3.37 13.81 -15.30
CA LEU A 54 -2.48 12.66 -15.42
C LEU A 54 -3.03 11.73 -16.51
N ALA A 55 -2.34 11.62 -17.64
CA ALA A 55 -2.66 10.70 -18.72
C ALA A 55 -1.71 9.50 -18.70
N ALA A 56 -2.25 8.30 -18.53
CA ALA A 56 -1.45 7.07 -18.49
C ALA A 56 -1.12 6.58 -19.91
N LYS A 57 0.15 6.22 -20.13
CA LYS A 57 0.63 5.64 -21.40
C LYS A 57 0.45 4.12 -21.47
N TYR A 58 0.48 3.48 -20.31
CA TYR A 58 0.47 2.02 -20.17
C TYR A 58 -0.69 1.57 -19.28
N THR A 59 -0.96 0.26 -19.29
CA THR A 59 -1.91 -0.37 -18.37
C THR A 59 -1.41 -0.29 -16.92
N ALA A 60 -2.28 -0.57 -15.95
CA ALA A 60 -1.91 -0.58 -14.53
C ALA A 60 -0.79 -1.61 -14.24
N LYS A 61 -0.91 -2.82 -14.81
CA LYS A 61 0.09 -3.89 -14.70
C LYS A 61 1.45 -3.46 -15.24
N GLU A 62 1.50 -2.94 -16.46
CA GLU A 62 2.74 -2.46 -17.07
C GLU A 62 3.35 -1.28 -16.30
N THR A 63 2.51 -0.34 -15.85
CA THR A 63 2.96 0.81 -15.04
C THR A 63 3.56 0.35 -13.72
N PHE A 64 2.92 -0.61 -13.05
CA PHE A 64 3.45 -1.18 -11.82
C PHE A 64 4.81 -1.83 -12.07
N LEU A 65 4.93 -2.72 -13.06
CA LEU A 65 6.20 -3.39 -13.36
C LEU A 65 7.34 -2.42 -13.68
N ARG A 66 7.05 -1.33 -14.41
CA ARG A 66 8.03 -0.29 -14.74
C ARG A 66 8.44 0.58 -13.55
N LEU A 67 7.56 0.73 -12.56
CA LEU A 67 7.79 1.62 -11.43
C LEU A 67 8.11 0.88 -10.13
N LYS A 68 7.95 -0.45 -10.07
CA LYS A 68 8.09 -1.28 -8.87
C LYS A 68 9.39 -1.01 -8.14
N GLU A 69 10.51 -1.01 -8.86
CA GLU A 69 11.86 -0.75 -8.33
C GLU A 69 12.07 0.67 -7.77
N TYR A 70 11.20 1.62 -8.09
CA TYR A 70 11.19 2.96 -7.49
C TYR A 70 10.16 3.11 -6.36
N MET A 71 9.28 2.12 -6.17
CA MET A 71 8.32 2.12 -5.08
C MET A 71 9.01 1.73 -3.78
N MET A 72 8.59 2.36 -2.69
CA MET A 72 9.13 2.06 -1.37
C MET A 72 8.13 1.23 -0.58
N SER A 73 8.65 0.28 0.21
CA SER A 73 7.85 -0.42 1.21
C SER A 73 7.10 0.58 2.10
N PRO A 74 5.79 0.34 2.37
CA PRO A 74 5.03 1.16 3.31
C PRO A 74 5.55 1.06 4.73
N VAL A 75 6.20 -0.06 5.07
CA VAL A 75 6.72 -0.34 6.41
C VAL A 75 7.90 0.58 6.71
N GLU A 76 7.78 1.36 7.79
CA GLU A 76 8.89 2.12 8.37
C GLU A 76 9.67 1.26 9.36
N THR A 77 8.96 0.55 10.22
CA THR A 77 9.50 -0.38 11.20
C THR A 77 8.42 -1.35 11.61
N ALA A 78 8.80 -2.52 12.13
CA ALA A 78 7.85 -3.50 12.61
C ALA A 78 8.38 -4.21 13.87
N GLY A 79 7.49 -4.90 14.58
CA GLY A 79 7.81 -5.66 15.78
C GLY A 79 6.56 -6.21 16.47
N TYR A 80 6.73 -6.78 17.65
CA TYR A 80 5.65 -7.43 18.39
C TYR A 80 5.07 -6.52 19.47
N ILE A 81 3.75 -6.56 19.64
CA ILE A 81 3.06 -5.89 20.75
C ILE A 81 1.98 -6.80 21.33
N ASP A 82 1.67 -6.58 22.61
CA ASP A 82 0.40 -7.04 23.20
C ASP A 82 -0.71 -6.14 22.62
N LEU A 83 -1.61 -6.66 21.79
CA LEU A 83 -2.56 -5.84 21.04
C LEU A 83 -3.60 -5.21 21.98
N PRO A 84 -3.64 -3.87 22.15
CA PRO A 84 -4.68 -3.20 22.94
C PRO A 84 -6.03 -3.30 22.23
N THR A 85 -7.12 -3.44 23.00
CA THR A 85 -8.49 -3.55 22.44
C THR A 85 -8.94 -2.29 21.69
N ASP A 86 -8.39 -1.13 22.03
CA ASP A 86 -8.70 0.18 21.45
C ASP A 86 -7.74 0.60 20.34
N LEU A 87 -6.73 -0.23 20.00
CA LEU A 87 -5.77 0.13 18.99
C LEU A 87 -6.44 0.06 17.61
N ASP A 88 -6.40 1.20 16.92
CA ASP A 88 -6.96 1.31 15.58
C ASP A 88 -6.01 0.69 14.54
N VAL A 89 -6.36 -0.51 14.07
CA VAL A 89 -5.49 -1.35 13.23
C VAL A 89 -6.12 -1.65 11.87
N THR A 90 -5.26 -1.96 10.90
CA THR A 90 -5.64 -2.51 9.59
C THR A 90 -4.98 -3.87 9.42
N ILE A 91 -5.70 -4.88 8.92
CA ILE A 91 -5.12 -6.21 8.69
C ILE A 91 -4.10 -6.13 7.55
N ALA A 92 -2.90 -6.68 7.74
CA ALA A 92 -1.78 -6.53 6.82
C ALA A 92 -0.95 -7.82 6.68
N GLY A 93 0.12 -7.76 5.90
CA GLY A 93 1.06 -8.87 5.70
C GLY A 93 0.40 -10.13 5.16
N THR A 94 0.86 -11.29 5.63
CA THR A 94 0.35 -12.60 5.18
C THR A 94 -1.12 -12.84 5.53
N GLU A 95 -1.62 -12.23 6.61
CA GLU A 95 -3.03 -12.30 6.99
C GLU A 95 -3.93 -11.63 5.96
N ALA A 96 -3.54 -10.46 5.47
CA ALA A 96 -4.29 -9.78 4.43
C ALA A 96 -4.15 -10.44 3.05
N LEU A 97 -3.02 -11.13 2.82
CA LEU A 97 -2.78 -11.91 1.62
C LEU A 97 -3.63 -13.18 1.58
N SER A 98 -3.81 -13.87 2.72
CA SER A 98 -4.64 -15.09 2.81
C SER A 98 -6.11 -14.86 2.56
N GLU A 99 -6.61 -13.64 2.80
CA GLU A 99 -8.00 -13.30 2.45
C GLU A 99 -8.23 -13.24 0.92
N ARG A 100 -7.16 -13.03 0.14
CA ARG A 100 -7.23 -12.77 -1.31
C ARG A 100 -6.68 -13.92 -2.16
N THR A 101 -6.10 -14.93 -1.52
CA THR A 101 -5.35 -16.01 -2.17
C THR A 101 -5.55 -17.31 -1.39
N MET A 102 -5.02 -18.42 -1.92
CA MET A 102 -5.06 -19.71 -1.21
C MET A 102 -3.93 -19.91 -0.19
N VAL A 103 -3.14 -18.86 0.12
CA VAL A 103 -2.10 -18.98 1.14
C VAL A 103 -2.74 -19.05 2.53
N ASN A 104 -2.19 -19.89 3.40
CA ASN A 104 -2.63 -19.91 4.78
C ASN A 104 -2.17 -18.64 5.51
N PRO A 105 -2.99 -18.09 6.42
CA PRO A 105 -2.55 -17.02 7.30
C PRO A 105 -1.34 -17.48 8.13
N GLY A 106 -0.54 -16.50 8.54
CA GLY A 106 0.57 -16.75 9.44
C GLY A 106 0.07 -17.23 10.82
N ARG A 107 0.95 -17.88 11.59
CA ARG A 107 0.63 -18.24 12.99
C ARG A 107 0.41 -17.01 13.87
N ILE A 108 0.98 -15.87 13.48
CA ILE A 108 0.90 -14.60 14.20
C ILE A 108 0.17 -13.62 13.29
N HIS A 109 -0.90 -13.02 13.81
CA HIS A 109 -1.62 -11.99 13.10
C HIS A 109 -0.73 -10.77 12.84
N THR A 110 -0.85 -10.23 11.63
CA THR A 110 -0.09 -9.06 11.20
C THR A 110 -1.04 -7.88 10.97
N TYR A 111 -0.70 -6.74 11.56
CA TYR A 111 -1.47 -5.51 11.43
C TYR A 111 -0.59 -4.34 10.98
N ALA A 112 -1.18 -3.40 10.26
CA ALA A 112 -0.60 -2.11 9.90
C ALA A 112 -1.22 -0.99 10.75
N VAL A 113 -0.38 -0.08 11.23
CA VAL A 113 -0.78 1.11 11.98
C VAL A 113 -0.04 2.34 11.49
N TYR A 114 -0.59 3.52 11.77
CA TYR A 114 0.03 4.80 11.45
C TYR A 114 0.13 5.69 12.68
N GLY A 115 1.27 6.38 12.85
CA GLY A 115 1.50 7.32 13.95
C GLY A 115 1.84 6.68 15.30
N MET A 116 1.95 5.36 15.39
CA MET A 116 2.43 4.66 16.58
C MET A 116 3.92 4.92 16.83
N LYS A 117 4.34 5.01 18.09
CA LYS A 117 5.75 5.22 18.44
C LYS A 117 6.49 3.88 18.43
N ARG A 118 7.64 3.81 17.74
CA ARG A 118 8.54 2.64 17.70
C ARG A 118 8.84 2.03 19.07
N LYS A 119 8.97 2.85 20.12
CA LYS A 119 9.27 2.39 21.49
C LYS A 119 8.24 1.43 22.10
N ALA A 120 7.05 1.34 21.51
CA ALA A 120 6.02 0.40 21.93
C ALA A 120 6.23 -1.01 21.35
N LEU A 121 7.08 -1.16 20.32
CA LEU A 121 7.39 -2.44 19.69
C LEU A 121 8.45 -3.21 20.49
N ARG A 122 8.31 -4.53 20.51
CA ARG A 122 9.33 -5.48 20.96
C ARG A 122 9.97 -6.16 19.76
N SER A 123 11.27 -6.46 19.83
CA SER A 123 11.99 -7.16 18.77
C SER A 123 11.67 -8.65 18.72
N GLU A 124 11.28 -9.24 19.84
CA GLU A 124 11.08 -10.68 19.99
C GLU A 124 9.64 -11.02 20.35
N LEU A 125 9.20 -12.16 19.83
CA LEU A 125 7.95 -12.79 20.18
C LEU A 125 8.12 -13.56 21.49
N VAL A 126 7.38 -13.15 22.51
CA VAL A 126 7.38 -13.75 23.86
C VAL A 126 6.19 -14.68 24.04
N ASP A 127 4.99 -14.25 23.65
CA ASP A 127 3.75 -15.01 23.79
C ASP A 127 2.93 -14.93 22.48
N PRO A 128 2.94 -16.00 21.65
CA PRO A 128 2.19 -16.03 20.40
C PRO A 128 0.66 -15.98 20.57
N ALA A 129 0.13 -16.28 21.77
CA ALA A 129 -1.31 -16.24 22.01
C ALA A 129 -1.81 -14.83 22.39
N ARG A 130 -0.90 -13.93 22.77
CA ARG A 130 -1.24 -12.57 23.24
C ARG A 130 -0.68 -11.47 22.37
N GLN A 131 0.38 -11.77 21.61
CA GLN A 131 1.07 -10.80 20.80
C GLN A 131 0.70 -10.89 19.33
N ALA A 132 0.64 -9.73 18.69
CA ALA A 132 0.54 -9.59 17.25
C ALA A 132 1.82 -8.97 16.69
N TYR A 133 2.07 -9.21 15.41
CA TYR A 133 3.10 -8.51 14.67
C TYR A 133 2.50 -7.22 14.10
N VAL A 134 3.14 -6.09 14.37
CA VAL A 134 2.63 -4.78 13.95
C VAL A 134 3.68 -4.06 13.11
N GLU A 135 3.25 -3.65 11.92
CA GLU A 135 3.97 -2.80 10.99
C GLU A 135 3.54 -1.35 11.21
N ILE A 136 4.49 -0.49 11.57
CA ILE A 136 4.30 0.96 11.58
C ILE A 136 4.55 1.45 10.16
N TRP A 137 3.52 2.02 9.52
CA TRP A 137 3.57 2.46 8.14
C TRP A 137 3.91 3.94 8.01
N LYS A 138 4.58 4.30 6.91
CA LYS A 138 4.94 5.68 6.53
C LYS A 138 3.72 6.55 6.18
N TYR A 139 2.58 5.92 5.99
CA TYR A 139 1.30 6.57 5.72
C TYR A 139 0.16 5.78 6.34
N ASP A 140 -0.98 6.45 6.50
CA ASP A 140 -2.19 5.85 7.01
C ASP A 140 -2.79 4.82 6.02
N PRO A 141 -2.79 3.52 6.34
CA PRO A 141 -3.38 2.49 5.47
C PRO A 141 -4.87 2.75 5.21
N LYS A 142 -5.57 3.43 6.13
CA LYS A 142 -7.01 3.70 6.02
C LYS A 142 -7.40 4.56 4.84
N LYS A 143 -6.49 5.40 4.39
CA LYS A 143 -6.72 6.27 3.23
C LYS A 143 -6.78 5.52 1.91
N LEU A 144 -6.32 4.27 1.89
CA LEU A 144 -6.34 3.39 0.71
C LEU A 144 -7.20 2.14 0.92
N LEU A 145 -7.86 2.00 2.08
CA LEU A 145 -8.76 0.89 2.40
C LEU A 145 -9.87 0.73 1.36
N GLN A 146 -10.26 -0.51 1.13
CA GLN A 146 -11.41 -0.87 0.30
C GLN A 146 -12.69 -1.13 1.12
N ASN A 147 -12.73 -0.64 2.38
CA ASN A 147 -13.81 -0.78 3.36
C ASN A 147 -14.04 -2.21 3.91
N ASP A 148 -13.04 -3.08 3.81
CA ASP A 148 -13.04 -4.46 4.29
C ASP A 148 -12.16 -4.67 5.54
N GLY A 149 -11.43 -3.63 5.97
CA GLY A 149 -10.50 -3.69 7.11
C GLY A 149 -9.11 -4.22 6.75
N TYR A 150 -8.87 -4.56 5.49
CA TYR A 150 -7.59 -5.07 5.01
C TYR A 150 -6.83 -4.02 4.21
N ALA A 151 -5.52 -3.98 4.39
CA ALA A 151 -4.63 -3.12 3.63
C ALA A 151 -4.82 -3.31 2.12
N ASP A 152 -4.51 -2.27 1.33
CA ASP A 152 -4.69 -2.38 -0.12
C ASP A 152 -3.68 -3.37 -0.74
N PRO A 153 -4.07 -4.10 -1.81
CA PRO A 153 -3.23 -5.14 -2.43
C PRO A 153 -1.83 -4.68 -2.85
N VAL A 154 -1.70 -3.46 -3.35
CA VAL A 154 -0.40 -2.93 -3.80
C VAL A 154 0.49 -2.63 -2.59
N SER A 155 -0.05 -2.04 -1.52
CA SER A 155 0.72 -1.85 -0.28
C SER A 155 1.10 -3.17 0.38
N ILE A 156 0.24 -4.18 0.35
CA ILE A 156 0.57 -5.54 0.84
C ILE A 156 1.75 -6.13 0.05
N ALA A 157 1.70 -6.05 -1.28
CA ALA A 157 2.79 -6.53 -2.13
C ALA A 157 4.13 -5.85 -1.79
N LEU A 158 4.11 -4.54 -1.54
CA LEU A 158 5.29 -3.75 -1.16
C LEU A 158 5.76 -4.02 0.29
N SER A 159 4.89 -4.43 1.21
CA SER A 159 5.29 -4.81 2.57
C SER A 159 5.97 -6.18 2.59
N LEU A 160 5.55 -7.08 1.69
CA LEU A 160 6.05 -8.46 1.58
C LEU A 160 7.20 -8.64 0.59
N GLU A 161 7.62 -7.60 -0.14
CA GLU A 161 8.62 -7.68 -1.22
C GLU A 161 9.95 -8.33 -0.80
N ASN A 162 10.35 -8.18 0.47
CA ASN A 162 11.59 -8.75 1.00
C ASN A 162 11.43 -10.14 1.65
N THR A 163 10.26 -10.78 1.49
CA THR A 163 10.06 -12.17 1.92
C THR A 163 10.93 -13.11 1.09
N LYS A 164 11.23 -14.29 1.62
CA LYS A 164 11.98 -15.36 0.91
C LYS A 164 11.16 -16.63 0.71
N ASP A 165 9.85 -16.56 0.98
CA ASP A 165 8.95 -17.70 0.83
C ASP A 165 8.30 -17.65 -0.55
N GLU A 166 8.71 -18.57 -1.42
CA GLU A 166 8.21 -18.69 -2.81
C GLU A 166 6.67 -18.79 -2.87
N ARG A 167 6.01 -19.32 -1.82
CA ARG A 167 4.54 -19.41 -1.76
C ARG A 167 3.92 -18.04 -1.53
N ILE A 168 4.56 -17.20 -0.71
CA ILE A 168 4.10 -15.83 -0.48
C ILE A 168 4.32 -15.01 -1.75
N GLU A 169 5.46 -15.16 -2.42
CA GLU A 169 5.75 -14.49 -3.69
C GLU A 169 4.69 -14.83 -4.75
N ALA A 170 4.41 -16.13 -4.95
CA ALA A 170 3.39 -16.58 -5.90
C ALA A 170 1.97 -16.05 -5.55
N ALA A 171 1.62 -16.02 -4.26
CA ALA A 171 0.34 -15.48 -3.81
C ALA A 171 0.25 -13.95 -4.03
N VAL A 172 1.34 -13.21 -3.80
CA VAL A 172 1.39 -11.77 -4.09
C VAL A 172 1.17 -11.52 -5.58
N ASP A 173 1.80 -12.30 -6.45
CA ASP A 173 1.60 -12.19 -7.90
C ASP A 173 0.15 -12.50 -8.28
N GLU A 174 -0.44 -13.58 -7.75
CA GLU A 174 -1.85 -13.92 -7.98
C GLU A 174 -2.79 -12.76 -7.58
N MET A 175 -2.61 -12.20 -6.38
CA MET A 175 -3.40 -11.08 -5.87
C MET A 175 -3.29 -9.85 -6.77
N LEU A 176 -2.08 -9.52 -7.24
CA LEU A 176 -1.85 -8.40 -8.14
C LEU A 176 -2.47 -8.65 -9.52
N GLU A 177 -2.50 -9.88 -10.01
CA GLU A 177 -3.20 -10.21 -11.25
C GLU A 177 -4.70 -10.04 -11.12
N GLN A 178 -5.31 -10.43 -10.00
CA GLN A 178 -6.75 -10.28 -9.79
C GLN A 178 -7.22 -8.81 -9.85
N ILE A 179 -6.42 -7.86 -9.37
CA ILE A 179 -6.80 -6.42 -9.40
C ILE A 179 -6.64 -5.77 -10.79
N TRP A 180 -5.90 -6.39 -11.71
CA TRP A 180 -5.62 -5.85 -13.05
C TRP A 180 -6.14 -6.74 -14.19
N ARG A 181 -7.02 -7.70 -13.86
CA ARG A 181 -7.77 -8.51 -14.84
C ARG A 181 -8.82 -7.70 -15.59
#